data_AF-A0A2N2CIA6-F1
#
_entry.id   AF-A0A2N2CIA6-F1
#
_cell.length_a   1.000
_cell.length_b   1.000
_cell.length_c   1.000
_cell.angle_alpha   90.00
_cell.angle_beta   90.00
_cell.angle_gamma   90.00
#
_symmetry.space_group_name_H-M   'P 1'
#
loop_
_entity.id
_entity.type
_entity.pdbx_description
1 polymer ?
#
loop_
_entity_poly.entity_id
_entity_poly.type
_entity_poly.pdbx_seq_one_letter_code
_entity_poly.pdbx_strand_id
1 'polypeptide(L)'
;MMKKVILFGGSFDPIHHGHLSVAMAAVRQLNANECWLIPAFDAPLKERKLTPFHHRVNMIKAAIAPYDQLFVQPIEATLPLPNYTVTTLGHLIKLYPGVKFVLLIGADQAADFHRWKEPDQIRSMVDVAVYPRKGYDPTHGFTMIDQPWVEVSSTEIRMGESVEAPAQVLNYMMSKNLYTEAIVSSQLGEKRMAHVLRVTRLTRDLALRYGIDANRAILAGLFHDYAKQWPQERLLRWMRLYRPHLLHLDPAIWHAFVASDVLRDNYQIQDKPVLQSIAHHVQGNSSHLLAKILYVADKIEPGRKYDTSLLIHSAFSDIHKTVRIVKTMQIQYLGKEKSNDIN
;
A
#
# COMPACT_ATOMS: atom_id res chain seq x y z
N MET A 1 -38.68 10.38 -12.75
CA MET A 1 -38.27 10.28 -11.33
C MET A 1 -37.00 11.09 -11.12
N MET A 2 -36.87 11.81 -9.99
CA MET A 2 -35.61 12.48 -9.64
C MET A 2 -34.52 11.44 -9.37
N LYS A 3 -33.30 11.70 -9.86
CA LYS A 3 -32.15 10.82 -9.66
C LYS A 3 -31.77 10.80 -8.17
N LYS A 4 -31.65 9.63 -7.57
CA LYS A 4 -31.22 9.46 -6.17
C LYS A 4 -29.74 9.09 -6.13
N VAL A 5 -28.93 9.88 -5.43
CA VAL A 5 -27.49 9.71 -5.32
C VAL A 5 -27.07 9.61 -3.86
N ILE A 6 -26.32 8.58 -3.52
CA ILE A 6 -25.72 8.41 -2.20
C ILE A 6 -24.38 9.14 -2.17
N LEU A 7 -24.14 9.94 -1.13
CA LEU A 7 -22.87 10.59 -0.87
C LEU A 7 -22.15 9.84 0.25
N PHE A 8 -21.02 9.21 -0.06
CA PHE A 8 -20.25 8.44 0.89
C PHE A 8 -18.89 9.11 1.14
N GLY A 9 -18.82 9.88 2.23
CA GLY A 9 -17.61 10.59 2.63
C GLY A 9 -16.61 9.71 3.38
N GLY A 10 -15.32 9.93 3.16
CA GLY A 10 -14.28 9.21 3.90
C GLY A 10 -12.87 9.62 3.49
N SER A 11 -11.88 9.28 4.32
CA SER A 11 -10.48 9.52 3.93
C SER A 11 -10.02 8.58 2.81
N PHE A 12 -10.52 7.34 2.77
CA PHE A 12 -10.14 6.29 1.81
C PHE A 12 -8.62 6.15 1.65
N ASP A 13 -7.94 5.80 2.75
CA ASP A 13 -6.47 5.84 2.84
C ASP A 13 -5.87 4.50 3.29
N PRO A 14 -5.97 3.42 2.47
CA PRO A 14 -6.60 3.36 1.15
C PRO A 14 -8.09 2.94 1.18
N ILE A 15 -8.77 3.02 0.03
CA ILE A 15 -10.05 2.35 -0.19
C ILE A 15 -9.86 0.81 -0.14
N HIS A 16 -10.88 0.06 0.28
CA HIS A 16 -10.80 -1.39 0.50
C HIS A 16 -12.19 -2.06 0.36
N HIS A 17 -12.24 -3.39 0.45
CA HIS A 17 -13.48 -4.15 0.22
C HIS A 17 -14.61 -3.78 1.18
N GLY A 18 -14.30 -3.46 2.44
CA GLY A 18 -15.29 -2.90 3.37
C GLY A 18 -16.02 -1.66 2.84
N HIS A 19 -15.30 -0.69 2.26
CA HIS A 19 -15.92 0.50 1.69
C HIS A 19 -16.83 0.16 0.49
N LEU A 20 -16.36 -0.73 -0.40
CA LEU A 20 -17.12 -1.13 -1.58
C LEU A 20 -18.40 -1.89 -1.21
N SER A 21 -18.32 -2.79 -0.22
CA SER A 21 -19.48 -3.51 0.32
C SER A 21 -20.54 -2.53 0.82
N VAL A 22 -20.13 -1.56 1.64
CA VAL A 22 -21.02 -0.53 2.18
C VAL A 22 -21.70 0.29 1.08
N ALA A 23 -20.91 0.77 0.11
CA ALA A 23 -21.43 1.56 -1.00
C ALA A 23 -22.46 0.77 -1.82
N MET A 24 -22.16 -0.47 -2.19
CA MET A 24 -23.05 -1.31 -2.99
C MET A 24 -24.31 -1.75 -2.24
N ALA A 25 -24.20 -2.07 -0.94
CA ALA A 25 -25.35 -2.38 -0.10
C ALA A 25 -26.31 -1.20 -0.02
N ALA A 26 -25.79 0.01 0.18
CA ALA A 26 -26.58 1.22 0.24
C ALA A 26 -27.28 1.53 -1.09
N VAL A 27 -26.58 1.40 -2.22
CA VAL A 27 -27.18 1.58 -3.55
C VAL A 27 -28.39 0.66 -3.74
N ARG A 28 -28.22 -0.63 -3.44
CA ARG A 28 -29.27 -1.64 -3.55
C ARG A 28 -30.46 -1.36 -2.63
N GLN A 29 -30.21 -1.15 -1.33
CA GLN A 29 -31.29 -1.07 -0.34
C GLN A 29 -32.09 0.23 -0.41
N LEU A 30 -31.43 1.33 -0.78
CA LEU A 30 -32.09 2.62 -0.92
C LEU A 30 -32.70 2.83 -2.31
N ASN A 31 -32.58 1.85 -3.21
CA ASN A 31 -32.93 1.99 -4.63
C ASN A 31 -32.35 3.29 -5.22
N ALA A 32 -31.06 3.53 -4.97
CA ALA A 32 -30.35 4.68 -5.49
C ALA A 32 -29.81 4.39 -6.90
N ASN A 33 -29.65 5.43 -7.70
CA ASN A 33 -29.07 5.31 -9.04
C ASN A 33 -27.55 5.18 -8.96
N GLU A 34 -26.92 5.93 -8.04
CA GLU A 34 -25.46 6.02 -7.93
C GLU A 34 -25.03 6.22 -6.47
N CYS A 35 -23.78 5.87 -6.19
CA CYS A 35 -23.06 6.28 -4.99
C CYS A 35 -21.78 7.02 -5.37
N TRP A 36 -21.66 8.26 -4.90
CA TRP A 36 -20.51 9.11 -5.08
C TRP A 36 -19.63 9.04 -3.84
N LEU A 37 -18.44 8.46 -3.99
CA LEU A 37 -17.41 8.47 -2.97
C LEU A 37 -16.75 9.85 -2.94
N ILE A 38 -16.84 10.52 -1.81
CA ILE A 38 -16.28 11.86 -1.59
C ILE A 38 -15.01 11.71 -0.75
N PRO A 39 -13.81 11.67 -1.38
CA PRO A 39 -12.58 11.64 -0.62
C PRO A 39 -12.42 12.96 0.14
N ALA A 40 -12.21 12.85 1.46
CA ALA A 40 -11.92 14.00 2.30
C ALA A 40 -10.65 14.69 1.78
N PHE A 41 -10.69 16.00 1.48
CA PHE A 41 -9.48 16.69 1.02
C PHE A 41 -8.48 16.87 2.16
N ASP A 42 -8.96 17.39 3.28
CA ASP A 42 -8.26 17.47 4.55
C ASP A 42 -8.95 16.61 5.63
N ALA A 43 -8.19 16.14 6.62
CA ALA A 43 -8.72 15.38 7.75
C ALA A 43 -8.06 15.84 9.07
N PRO A 44 -8.37 17.07 9.54
CA PRO A 44 -7.68 17.70 10.67
C PRO A 44 -7.84 16.94 12.00
N LEU A 45 -8.86 16.08 12.11
CA LEU A 45 -9.09 15.22 13.27
C LEU A 45 -8.16 13.99 13.31
N LYS A 46 -7.34 13.76 12.27
CA LYS A 46 -6.41 12.63 12.22
C LYS A 46 -5.02 13.08 12.63
N GLU A 47 -4.43 12.37 13.59
CA GLU A 47 -3.08 12.64 14.11
C GLU A 47 -1.96 12.37 13.10
N ARG A 48 -2.24 11.61 12.03
CA ARG A 48 -1.28 11.30 10.98
C ARG A 48 -1.53 12.09 9.71
N LYS A 49 -0.44 12.37 8.98
CA LYS A 49 -0.52 12.87 7.61
C LYS A 49 -1.19 11.82 6.71
N LEU A 50 -2.21 12.25 5.97
CA LEU A 50 -2.85 11.42 4.96
C LEU A 50 -1.96 11.27 3.72
N THR A 51 -2.14 10.17 2.99
CA THR A 51 -1.60 10.04 1.63
C THR A 51 -2.07 11.20 0.76
N PRO A 52 -1.22 11.76 -0.12
CA PRO A 52 -1.60 12.87 -0.97
C PRO A 52 -2.93 12.63 -1.68
N PHE A 53 -3.79 13.65 -1.70
CA PHE A 53 -5.18 13.55 -2.15
C PHE A 53 -5.34 12.86 -3.50
N HIS A 54 -4.49 13.20 -4.48
CA HIS A 54 -4.54 12.63 -5.82
C HIS A 54 -4.30 11.11 -5.84
N HIS A 55 -3.43 10.57 -4.97
CA HIS A 55 -3.24 9.11 -4.86
C HIS A 55 -4.48 8.43 -4.30
N ARG A 56 -5.15 9.03 -3.30
CA ARG A 56 -6.41 8.50 -2.74
C ARG A 56 -7.51 8.49 -3.78
N VAL A 57 -7.66 9.58 -4.54
CA VAL A 57 -8.58 9.65 -5.70
C VAL A 57 -8.27 8.55 -6.72
N ASN A 58 -6.99 8.36 -7.10
CA ASN A 58 -6.62 7.34 -8.08
C ASN A 58 -6.86 5.91 -7.56
N MET A 59 -6.63 5.64 -6.27
CA MET A 59 -6.98 4.36 -5.67
C MET A 59 -8.50 4.13 -5.66
N ILE A 60 -9.31 5.17 -5.38
CA ILE A 60 -10.77 5.06 -5.51
C ILE A 60 -11.14 4.74 -6.96
N LYS A 61 -10.63 5.48 -7.95
CA LYS A 61 -10.90 5.23 -9.38
C LYS A 61 -10.56 3.80 -9.78
N ALA A 62 -9.40 3.29 -9.35
CA ALA A 62 -8.98 1.93 -9.62
C ALA A 62 -9.91 0.88 -8.97
N ALA A 63 -10.36 1.13 -7.73
CA ALA A 63 -11.26 0.25 -7.01
C ALA A 63 -12.67 0.19 -7.61
N ILE A 64 -13.20 1.34 -8.07
CA ILE A 64 -14.58 1.46 -8.54
C ILE A 64 -14.75 1.16 -10.03
N ALA A 65 -13.67 1.03 -10.80
CA ALA A 65 -13.74 0.81 -12.25
C ALA A 65 -14.67 -0.35 -12.71
N PRO A 66 -14.82 -1.46 -11.95
CA PRO A 66 -15.77 -2.52 -12.29
C PRO A 66 -17.25 -2.23 -11.95
N TYR A 67 -17.57 -1.08 -11.36
CA TYR A 67 -18.89 -0.77 -10.79
C TYR A 67 -19.52 0.45 -11.45
N ASP A 68 -20.49 0.24 -12.35
CA ASP A 68 -21.15 1.32 -13.11
C ASP A 68 -21.94 2.31 -12.24
N GLN A 69 -22.28 1.92 -11.01
CA GLN A 69 -23.06 2.73 -10.06
C GLN A 69 -22.20 3.53 -9.10
N LEU A 70 -20.87 3.33 -9.09
CA LEU A 70 -19.96 3.99 -8.16
C LEU A 70 -19.13 5.04 -8.89
N PHE A 71 -19.08 6.24 -8.32
CA PHE A 71 -18.32 7.38 -8.87
C PHE A 71 -17.44 7.99 -7.80
N VAL A 72 -16.29 8.55 -8.21
CA VAL A 72 -15.49 9.41 -7.32
C VAL A 72 -15.88 10.86 -7.54
N GLN A 73 -16.17 11.59 -6.45
CA GLN A 73 -16.50 13.01 -6.51
C GLN A 73 -15.51 13.82 -5.67
N PRO A 74 -14.39 14.30 -6.25
CA PRO A 74 -13.30 14.97 -5.52
C PRO A 74 -13.60 16.46 -5.22
N ILE A 75 -14.86 16.81 -4.98
CA ILE A 75 -15.32 18.20 -4.88
C ILE A 75 -14.65 18.97 -3.74
N GLU A 76 -14.29 18.31 -2.64
CA GLU A 76 -13.69 19.00 -1.49
C GLU A 76 -12.36 19.69 -1.81
N ALA A 77 -11.64 19.21 -2.84
CA ALA A 77 -10.41 19.86 -3.31
C ALA A 77 -10.65 21.24 -3.94
N THR A 78 -11.89 21.59 -4.28
CA THR A 78 -12.26 22.89 -4.87
C THR A 78 -12.99 23.80 -3.89
N LEU A 79 -13.18 23.35 -2.64
CA LEU A 79 -13.95 24.09 -1.63
C LEU A 79 -13.03 24.76 -0.60
N PRO A 80 -13.47 25.87 0.03
CA PRO A 80 -12.73 26.48 1.13
C PRO A 80 -12.50 25.51 2.28
N LEU A 81 -11.32 25.63 2.92
CA LEU A 81 -10.98 24.88 4.12
C LEU A 81 -11.43 25.62 5.39
N PRO A 82 -11.77 24.88 6.47
CA PRO A 82 -11.89 23.41 6.53
C PRO A 82 -13.14 22.91 5.78
N ASN A 83 -13.06 21.73 5.17
CA ASN A 83 -14.20 21.12 4.49
C ASN A 83 -15.19 20.53 5.50
N TYR A 84 -16.21 21.31 5.86
CA TYR A 84 -17.35 20.81 6.62
C TYR A 84 -18.37 20.15 5.70
N THR A 85 -18.97 19.04 6.15
CA THR A 85 -20.01 18.32 5.39
C THR A 85 -21.15 19.24 4.96
N VAL A 86 -21.59 20.17 5.82
CA VAL A 86 -22.65 21.15 5.48
C VAL A 86 -22.28 22.01 4.27
N THR A 87 -21.03 22.44 4.15
CA THR A 87 -20.51 23.21 3.01
C THR A 87 -20.48 22.35 1.76
N THR A 88 -19.97 21.12 1.86
CA THR A 88 -19.91 20.17 0.74
C THR A 88 -21.32 19.89 0.19
N LEU A 89 -22.29 19.63 1.06
CA LEU A 89 -23.69 19.38 0.68
C LEU A 89 -24.33 20.59 0.01
N GLY A 90 -24.17 21.78 0.59
CA GLY A 90 -24.72 23.01 0.02
C GLY A 90 -24.19 23.31 -1.39
N HIS A 91 -22.92 23.01 -1.65
CA HIS A 91 -22.34 23.11 -2.99
C HIS A 91 -22.88 22.05 -3.95
N LEU A 92 -22.99 20.78 -3.53
CA LEU A 92 -23.51 19.71 -4.37
C LEU A 92 -24.98 19.95 -4.76
N ILE A 93 -25.82 20.41 -3.83
CA ILE A 93 -27.22 20.72 -4.10
C ILE A 93 -27.36 21.86 -5.13
N LYS A 94 -26.51 22.90 -5.02
CA LYS A 94 -26.48 23.99 -6.00
C LYS A 94 -26.04 23.53 -7.39
N LEU A 95 -25.06 22.63 -7.47
CA LEU A 95 -24.56 22.09 -8.73
C LEU A 95 -25.53 21.09 -9.39
N TYR A 96 -26.32 20.38 -8.58
CA TYR A 96 -27.19 19.31 -9.04
C TYR A 96 -28.63 19.45 -8.47
N PRO A 97 -29.37 20.51 -8.81
CA PRO A 97 -30.68 20.81 -8.19
C PRO A 97 -31.78 19.77 -8.46
N GLY A 98 -31.61 18.92 -9.48
CA GLY A 98 -32.54 17.83 -9.81
C GLY A 98 -32.19 16.48 -9.17
N VAL A 99 -31.19 16.42 -8.30
CA VAL A 99 -30.71 15.20 -7.66
C VAL A 99 -31.15 15.18 -6.20
N LYS A 100 -31.73 14.06 -5.77
CA LYS A 100 -32.01 13.79 -4.35
C LYS A 100 -30.79 13.11 -3.73
N PHE A 101 -30.13 13.79 -2.81
CA PHE A 101 -28.95 13.25 -2.12
C PHE A 101 -29.33 12.51 -0.83
N VAL A 102 -28.58 11.43 -0.55
CA VAL A 102 -28.59 10.71 0.74
C VAL A 102 -27.17 10.67 1.27
N LEU A 103 -26.94 11.18 2.47
CA LEU A 103 -25.64 11.10 3.14
C LEU A 103 -25.49 9.73 3.83
N LEU A 104 -24.46 8.98 3.46
CA LEU A 104 -24.13 7.68 4.06
C LEU A 104 -22.99 7.81 5.06
N ILE A 105 -23.24 7.49 6.33
CA ILE A 105 -22.26 7.57 7.43
C ILE A 105 -22.21 6.28 8.23
N GLY A 106 -21.11 6.05 8.95
CA GLY A 106 -20.99 4.90 9.87
C GLY A 106 -21.74 5.14 11.18
N ALA A 107 -22.10 4.08 11.89
CA ALA A 107 -22.77 4.19 13.20
C ALA A 107 -21.91 4.94 14.25
N ASP A 108 -20.58 4.88 14.13
CA ASP A 108 -19.63 5.69 14.89
C ASP A 108 -19.82 7.19 14.63
N GLN A 109 -19.92 7.57 13.36
CA GLN A 109 -20.18 8.95 12.96
C GLN A 109 -21.59 9.42 13.30
N ALA A 110 -22.58 8.53 13.28
CA ALA A 110 -23.96 8.83 13.63
C ALA A 110 -24.09 9.19 15.13
N ALA A 111 -23.38 8.50 16.02
CA ALA A 111 -23.34 8.81 17.45
C ALA A 111 -22.79 10.23 17.71
N ASP A 112 -21.76 10.63 16.97
CA ASP A 112 -21.14 11.95 17.05
C ASP A 112 -21.81 13.01 16.16
N PHE A 113 -22.90 12.69 15.44
CA PHE A 113 -23.49 13.58 14.43
C PHE A 113 -23.93 14.93 14.98
N HIS A 114 -24.41 14.97 16.23
CA HIS A 114 -24.79 16.20 16.94
C HIS A 114 -23.63 17.19 17.13
N ARG A 115 -22.38 16.74 17.01
CA ARG A 115 -21.15 17.55 17.14
C ARG A 115 -20.64 18.08 15.81
N TRP A 116 -21.26 17.69 14.69
CA TRP A 116 -20.88 18.17 13.37
C TRP A 116 -21.23 19.66 13.22
N LYS A 117 -20.59 20.36 12.29
CA LYS A 117 -20.91 21.74 11.98
C LYS A 117 -22.33 21.81 11.37
N GLU A 118 -23.24 22.51 12.04
CA GLU A 118 -24.62 22.78 11.59
C GLU A 118 -25.43 21.50 11.27
N PRO A 119 -25.61 20.60 12.25
CA PRO A 119 -26.19 19.27 12.03
C PRO A 119 -27.67 19.34 11.62
N ASP A 120 -28.43 20.32 12.13
CA ASP A 120 -29.83 20.54 11.77
C ASP A 120 -29.98 21.00 10.31
N GLN A 121 -29.02 21.79 9.82
CA GLN A 121 -28.99 22.19 8.41
C GLN A 121 -28.66 20.99 7.52
N ILE A 122 -27.76 20.10 7.94
CA ILE A 122 -27.49 18.87 7.20
C ILE A 122 -28.77 18.03 7.08
N ARG A 123 -29.51 17.85 8.18
CA ARG A 123 -30.77 17.08 8.20
C ARG A 123 -31.87 17.70 7.33
N SER A 124 -31.89 19.01 7.15
CA SER A 124 -32.87 19.68 6.28
C SER A 124 -32.48 19.62 4.79
N MET A 125 -31.20 19.40 4.48
CA MET A 125 -30.69 19.34 3.11
C MET A 125 -30.76 17.94 2.48
N VAL A 126 -30.55 16.88 3.27
CA VAL A 126 -30.44 15.50 2.75
C VAL A 126 -31.02 14.47 3.71
N ASP A 127 -31.45 13.33 3.15
CA ASP A 127 -31.69 12.13 3.96
C ASP A 127 -30.35 11.59 4.50
N VAL A 128 -30.36 10.94 5.65
CA VAL A 128 -29.16 10.33 6.25
C VAL A 128 -29.40 8.83 6.44
N ALA A 129 -28.47 8.03 5.91
CA ALA A 129 -28.43 6.58 6.06
C ALA A 129 -27.18 6.16 6.85
N VAL A 130 -27.32 5.10 7.65
CA VAL A 130 -26.28 4.63 8.57
C VAL A 130 -25.94 3.18 8.29
N TYR A 131 -24.65 2.84 8.29
CA TYR A 131 -24.18 1.45 8.22
C TYR A 131 -23.54 1.00 9.54
N PRO A 132 -23.63 -0.29 9.91
CA PRO A 132 -23.17 -0.78 11.20
C PRO A 132 -21.65 -0.67 11.38
N ARG A 133 -21.24 -0.38 12.62
CA ARG A 133 -19.84 -0.40 13.09
C ARG A 133 -19.76 -1.13 14.41
N LYS A 134 -18.67 -1.89 14.61
CA LYS A 134 -18.44 -2.65 15.85
C LYS A 134 -18.42 -1.71 17.05
N GLY A 135 -19.23 -2.00 18.07
CA GLY A 135 -19.30 -1.22 19.31
C GLY A 135 -20.22 0.01 19.28
N TYR A 136 -20.98 0.22 18.20
CA TYR A 136 -21.91 1.35 18.09
C TYR A 136 -23.32 0.87 17.81
N ASP A 137 -24.30 1.49 18.47
CA ASP A 137 -25.72 1.25 18.18
C ASP A 137 -26.07 1.85 16.81
N PRO A 138 -26.52 1.03 15.84
CA PRO A 138 -26.96 1.54 14.54
C PRO A 138 -28.17 2.50 14.64
N THR A 139 -29.01 2.37 15.68
CA THR A 139 -30.36 2.96 15.72
C THR A 139 -30.41 4.36 16.32
N HIS A 140 -29.82 5.34 15.64
CA HIS A 140 -29.95 6.77 16.00
C HIS A 140 -31.12 7.48 15.27
N GLY A 141 -32.21 6.75 14.98
CA GLY A 141 -33.36 7.29 14.23
C GLY A 141 -33.11 7.53 12.73
N PHE A 142 -32.06 6.93 12.17
CA PHE A 142 -31.71 7.02 10.75
C PHE A 142 -32.11 5.76 9.98
N THR A 143 -32.17 5.86 8.65
CA THR A 143 -32.37 4.69 7.78
C THR A 143 -31.14 3.78 7.84
N MET A 144 -31.34 2.52 8.21
CA MET A 144 -30.25 1.56 8.35
C MET A 144 -29.95 0.82 7.05
N ILE A 145 -28.65 0.69 6.74
CA ILE A 145 -28.14 -0.21 5.71
C ILE A 145 -27.80 -1.55 6.37
N ASP A 146 -28.66 -2.55 6.13
CA ASP A 146 -28.51 -3.88 6.68
C ASP A 146 -27.46 -4.69 5.91
N GLN A 147 -26.27 -4.83 6.48
CA GLN A 147 -25.23 -5.65 5.88
C GLN A 147 -24.37 -6.31 6.96
N PRO A 148 -23.85 -7.52 6.69
CA PRO A 148 -22.85 -8.12 7.55
C PRO A 148 -21.68 -7.17 7.73
N TRP A 149 -21.15 -7.16 8.95
CA TRP A 149 -19.94 -6.42 9.23
C TRP A 149 -18.77 -6.98 8.43
N VAL A 150 -18.01 -6.10 7.79
CA VAL A 150 -16.79 -6.45 7.05
C VAL A 150 -15.58 -6.04 7.90
N GLU A 151 -14.87 -7.03 8.43
CA GLU A 151 -13.67 -6.86 9.26
C GLU A 151 -12.45 -6.46 8.41
N VAL A 152 -12.44 -5.22 7.93
CA VAL A 152 -11.31 -4.68 7.16
C VAL A 152 -11.06 -3.24 7.58
N SER A 153 -9.82 -2.96 8.00
CA SER A 153 -9.38 -1.59 8.25
C SER A 153 -8.31 -1.13 7.26
N SER A 154 -8.38 0.15 6.89
CA SER A 154 -7.30 0.77 6.11
C SER A 154 -5.97 0.77 6.88
N THR A 155 -5.99 0.67 8.22
CA THR A 155 -4.77 0.63 9.04
C THR A 155 -4.02 -0.67 8.87
N GLU A 156 -4.68 -1.81 9.00
CA GLU A 156 -4.06 -3.13 8.79
C GLU A 156 -3.49 -3.25 7.37
N ILE A 157 -4.18 -2.70 6.35
CA ILE A 157 -3.67 -2.67 4.97
C ILE A 157 -2.40 -1.82 4.85
N ARG A 158 -2.34 -0.65 5.50
CA ARG A 158 -1.13 0.19 5.50
C ARG A 158 0.04 -0.46 6.26
N MET A 159 -0.24 -1.34 7.21
CA MET A 159 0.77 -2.09 7.98
C MET A 159 1.15 -3.41 7.33
N GLY A 160 0.46 -3.82 6.24
CA GLY A 160 0.70 -5.09 5.57
C GLY A 160 0.16 -6.31 6.32
N GLU A 161 -0.70 -6.08 7.32
CA GLU A 161 -1.37 -7.11 8.12
C GLU A 161 -2.60 -7.68 7.39
N SER A 162 -3.15 -6.92 6.45
CA SER A 162 -4.27 -7.32 5.61
C SER A 162 -4.02 -6.93 4.15
N VAL A 163 -4.53 -7.74 3.24
CA VAL A 163 -4.55 -7.50 1.79
C VAL A 163 -5.98 -7.39 1.25
N GLU A 164 -6.94 -7.10 2.12
CA GLU A 164 -8.37 -7.04 1.80
C GLU A 164 -8.77 -5.73 1.08
N ALA A 165 -8.08 -5.44 -0.02
CA ALA A 165 -8.40 -4.35 -0.95
C ALA A 165 -8.35 -4.86 -2.40
N PRO A 166 -9.06 -4.18 -3.33
CA PRO A 166 -9.00 -4.56 -4.74
C PRO A 166 -7.57 -4.68 -5.26
N ALA A 167 -7.31 -5.71 -6.07
CA ALA A 167 -6.00 -5.99 -6.65
C ALA A 167 -5.35 -4.75 -7.29
N GLN A 168 -6.13 -3.93 -7.99
CA GLN A 168 -5.69 -2.70 -8.65
C GLN A 168 -5.23 -1.64 -7.64
N VAL A 169 -5.83 -1.59 -6.44
CA VAL A 169 -5.43 -0.69 -5.35
C VAL A 169 -4.10 -1.15 -4.76
N LEU A 170 -3.97 -2.45 -4.44
CA LEU A 170 -2.73 -3.01 -3.90
C LEU A 170 -1.56 -2.84 -4.88
N ASN A 171 -1.80 -3.08 -6.17
CA ASN A 171 -0.82 -2.84 -7.21
C ASN A 171 -0.44 -1.36 -7.31
N TYR A 172 -1.43 -0.46 -7.28
CA TYR A 172 -1.18 0.99 -7.31
C TYR A 172 -0.33 1.42 -6.12
N MET A 173 -0.64 0.94 -4.91
CA MET A 173 0.14 1.20 -3.70
C MET A 173 1.62 0.87 -3.92
N MET A 174 1.91 -0.35 -4.37
CA MET A 174 3.30 -0.78 -4.60
C MET A 174 3.97 0.00 -5.72
N SER A 175 3.28 0.22 -6.85
CA SER A 175 3.82 0.94 -8.01
C SER A 175 4.20 2.40 -7.72
N LYS A 176 3.55 3.01 -6.71
CA LYS A 176 3.80 4.37 -6.26
C LYS A 176 4.55 4.43 -4.93
N ASN A 177 5.04 3.30 -4.43
CA ASN A 177 5.72 3.19 -3.14
C ASN A 177 4.92 3.79 -1.97
N LEU A 178 3.59 3.61 -1.99
CA LEU A 178 2.70 4.03 -0.92
C LEU A 178 2.68 2.96 0.17
N TYR A 179 2.88 3.39 1.41
CA TYR A 179 2.86 2.55 2.62
C TYR A 179 3.92 1.43 2.65
N THR A 180 4.79 1.33 1.64
CA THR A 180 5.76 0.24 1.49
C THR A 180 6.74 0.17 2.65
N GLU A 181 7.21 1.32 3.16
CA GLU A 181 8.06 1.34 4.36
C GLU A 181 7.33 0.79 5.59
N ALA A 182 6.07 1.16 5.81
CA ALA A 182 5.27 0.67 6.93
C ALA A 182 5.03 -0.85 6.82
N ILE A 183 4.64 -1.32 5.64
CA ILE A 183 4.46 -2.74 5.30
C ILE A 183 5.73 -3.57 5.55
N VAL A 184 6.90 -3.05 5.16
CA VAL A 184 8.16 -3.75 5.36
C VAL A 184 8.61 -3.69 6.81
N SER A 185 8.46 -2.53 7.46
CA SER A 185 8.85 -2.34 8.86
C SER A 185 8.08 -3.25 9.82
N SER A 186 6.83 -3.61 9.52
CA SER A 186 6.04 -4.54 10.34
C SER A 186 6.59 -5.97 10.33
N GLN A 187 7.49 -6.30 9.38
CA GLN A 187 8.10 -7.63 9.28
C GLN A 187 9.52 -7.70 9.84
N LEU A 188 10.15 -6.55 10.11
CA LEU A 188 11.59 -6.45 10.35
C LEU A 188 11.89 -5.68 11.64
N GLY A 189 12.89 -6.16 12.38
CA GLY A 189 13.45 -5.43 13.50
C GLY A 189 14.24 -4.19 13.05
N GLU A 190 14.40 -3.23 13.97
CA GLU A 190 15.00 -1.91 13.73
C GLU A 190 16.34 -1.97 12.97
N LYS A 191 17.28 -2.81 13.42
CA LYS A 191 18.60 -2.96 12.77
C LYS A 191 18.49 -3.40 11.31
N ARG A 192 17.54 -4.30 11.01
CA ARG A 192 17.33 -4.83 9.66
C ARG A 192 16.60 -3.81 8.79
N MET A 193 15.65 -3.06 9.36
CA MET A 193 15.00 -1.96 8.65
C MET A 193 16.00 -0.86 8.29
N ALA A 194 16.92 -0.50 9.19
CA ALA A 194 17.99 0.45 8.89
C ALA A 194 18.90 -0.01 7.74
N HIS A 195 19.22 -1.31 7.68
CA HIS A 195 19.92 -1.93 6.54
C HIS A 195 19.10 -1.76 5.25
N VAL A 196 17.83 -2.14 5.28
CA VAL A 196 16.91 -2.04 4.13
C VAL A 196 16.83 -0.62 3.59
N LEU A 197 16.70 0.39 4.45
CA LEU A 197 16.63 1.79 4.04
C LEU A 197 17.93 2.28 3.38
N ARG A 198 19.11 1.88 3.89
CA ARG A 198 20.40 2.23 3.27
C ARG A 198 20.59 1.54 1.92
N VAL A 199 20.25 0.26 1.82
CA VAL A 199 20.25 -0.48 0.54
C VAL A 199 19.28 0.16 -0.45
N THR A 200 18.08 0.52 -0.01
CA THR A 200 17.05 1.18 -0.85
C THR A 200 17.56 2.50 -1.41
N ARG A 201 18.15 3.36 -0.57
CA ARG A 201 18.73 4.65 -1.00
C ARG A 201 19.82 4.43 -2.06
N LEU A 202 20.78 3.56 -1.78
CA LEU A 202 21.88 3.29 -2.71
C LEU A 202 21.38 2.65 -4.03
N THR A 203 20.43 1.73 -3.94
CA THR A 203 19.79 1.09 -5.11
C THR A 203 19.10 2.14 -5.98
N ARG A 204 18.35 3.07 -5.38
CA ARG A 204 17.70 4.19 -6.08
C ARG A 204 18.71 5.09 -6.79
N ASP A 205 19.77 5.49 -6.09
CA ASP A 205 20.74 6.45 -6.62
C ASP A 205 21.54 5.84 -7.78
N LEU A 206 21.92 4.56 -7.67
CA LEU A 206 22.50 3.80 -8.78
C LEU A 206 21.51 3.61 -9.92
N ALA A 207 20.25 3.25 -9.64
CA ALA A 207 19.23 3.08 -10.67
C ALA A 207 19.04 4.35 -11.51
N LEU A 208 18.94 5.52 -10.87
CA LEU A 208 18.87 6.81 -11.56
C LEU A 208 20.09 7.05 -12.45
N ARG A 209 21.30 6.76 -11.94
CA ARG A 209 22.55 6.88 -12.71
C ARG A 209 22.55 6.04 -13.99
N TYR A 210 21.91 4.87 -13.96
CA TYR A 210 21.82 3.92 -15.07
C TYR A 210 20.49 4.01 -15.85
N GLY A 211 19.69 5.06 -15.64
CA GLY A 211 18.45 5.31 -16.40
C GLY A 211 17.29 4.36 -16.06
N ILE A 212 17.29 3.77 -14.86
CA ILE A 212 16.19 2.94 -14.36
C ILE A 212 15.25 3.81 -13.52
N ASP A 213 13.94 3.59 -13.71
CA ASP A 213 12.88 4.23 -12.92
C ASP A 213 13.12 4.08 -11.41
N ALA A 214 13.05 5.20 -10.70
CA ALA A 214 13.32 5.25 -9.26
C ALA A 214 12.29 4.46 -8.46
N ASN A 215 11.02 4.40 -8.89
CA ASN A 215 10.00 3.68 -8.14
C ASN A 215 10.25 2.17 -8.16
N ARG A 216 10.67 1.62 -9.31
CA ARG A 216 11.11 0.21 -9.41
C ARG A 216 12.26 -0.09 -8.46
N ALA A 217 13.25 0.80 -8.41
CA ALA A 217 14.44 0.64 -7.59
C ALA A 217 14.12 0.71 -6.08
N ILE A 218 13.27 1.67 -5.68
CA ILE A 218 12.80 1.80 -4.30
C ILE A 218 12.00 0.56 -3.90
N LEU A 219 11.07 0.10 -4.73
CA LEU A 219 10.25 -1.06 -4.42
C LEU A 219 11.10 -2.33 -4.25
N ALA A 220 12.04 -2.56 -5.17
CA ALA A 220 12.98 -3.68 -5.09
C ALA A 220 13.87 -3.60 -3.84
N GLY A 221 14.38 -2.40 -3.53
CA GLY A 221 15.19 -2.14 -2.35
C GLY A 221 14.44 -2.36 -1.04
N LEU A 222 13.20 -1.90 -0.93
CA LEU A 222 12.40 -2.05 0.29
C LEU A 222 12.03 -3.51 0.54
N PHE A 223 11.65 -4.26 -0.49
CA PHE A 223 11.18 -5.64 -0.33
C PHE A 223 12.28 -6.70 -0.31
N HIS A 224 13.53 -6.41 -0.66
CA HIS A 224 14.56 -7.45 -0.84
C HIS A 224 14.72 -8.39 0.37
N ASP A 225 14.64 -7.82 1.58
CA ASP A 225 14.80 -8.51 2.86
C ASP A 225 13.46 -8.71 3.62
N TYR A 226 12.31 -8.48 2.98
CA TYR A 226 10.98 -8.49 3.60
C TYR A 226 10.69 -9.75 4.44
N ALA A 227 11.11 -10.92 3.95
CA ALA A 227 10.91 -12.20 4.62
C ALA A 227 12.13 -12.67 5.43
N LYS A 228 13.15 -11.83 5.62
CA LYS A 228 14.47 -12.24 6.18
C LYS A 228 14.38 -12.74 7.62
N GLN A 229 13.44 -12.21 8.40
CA GLN A 229 13.25 -12.54 9.82
C GLN A 229 11.98 -13.37 10.07
N TRP A 230 11.36 -13.89 9.00
CA TRP A 230 10.26 -14.84 9.17
C TRP A 230 10.75 -16.15 9.79
N PRO A 231 9.91 -16.82 10.61
CA PRO A 231 10.24 -18.15 11.12
C PRO A 231 10.57 -19.11 9.98
N GLN A 232 11.60 -19.93 10.15
CA GLN A 232 12.06 -20.86 9.11
C GLN A 232 10.95 -21.85 8.69
N GLU A 233 10.10 -22.28 9.61
CA GLU A 233 8.94 -23.13 9.32
C GLU A 233 7.95 -22.45 8.37
N ARG A 234 7.73 -21.13 8.53
CA ARG A 234 6.89 -20.33 7.63
C ARG A 234 7.51 -20.25 6.24
N LEU A 235 8.82 -19.99 6.15
CA LEU A 235 9.55 -19.98 4.88
C LEU A 235 9.47 -21.36 4.20
N LEU A 236 9.69 -22.45 4.94
CA LEU A 236 9.62 -23.82 4.43
C LEU A 236 8.23 -24.16 3.89
N ARG A 237 7.17 -23.82 4.64
CA ARG A 237 5.79 -24.01 4.19
C ARG A 237 5.51 -23.26 2.89
N TRP A 238 5.97 -22.01 2.80
CA TRP A 238 5.84 -21.22 1.58
C TRP A 238 6.60 -21.86 0.41
N MET A 239 7.87 -22.21 0.61
CA MET A 239 8.70 -22.82 -0.43
C MET A 239 8.13 -24.15 -0.92
N ARG A 240 7.57 -24.98 -0.03
CA ARG A 240 6.89 -26.24 -0.42
C ARG A 240 5.70 -26.02 -1.33
N LEU A 241 4.91 -24.98 -1.07
CA LEU A 241 3.70 -24.68 -1.84
C LEU A 241 4.01 -24.04 -3.19
N TYR A 242 4.93 -23.06 -3.21
CA TYR A 242 5.12 -22.21 -4.39
C TYR A 242 6.37 -22.57 -5.20
N ARG A 243 7.43 -23.13 -4.59
CA ARG A 243 8.72 -23.38 -5.23
C ARG A 243 9.40 -24.68 -4.74
N PRO A 244 8.71 -25.85 -4.81
CA PRO A 244 9.25 -27.09 -4.27
C PRO A 244 10.58 -27.51 -4.93
N HIS A 245 10.80 -27.15 -6.20
CA HIS A 245 12.04 -27.43 -6.93
C HIS A 245 13.26 -26.68 -6.40
N LEU A 246 13.10 -25.63 -5.57
CA LEU A 246 14.21 -24.86 -4.97
C LEU A 246 14.52 -25.27 -3.52
N LEU A 247 13.86 -26.29 -2.97
CA LEU A 247 14.07 -26.75 -1.58
C LEU A 247 15.48 -27.30 -1.32
N HIS A 248 16.21 -27.68 -2.37
CA HIS A 248 17.60 -28.13 -2.26
C HIS A 248 18.60 -26.99 -1.97
N LEU A 249 18.17 -25.73 -2.11
CA LEU A 249 19.00 -24.56 -1.82
C LEU A 249 19.07 -24.27 -0.32
N ASP A 250 20.14 -23.60 0.10
CA ASP A 250 20.33 -23.17 1.49
C ASP A 250 19.13 -22.36 2.00
N PRO A 251 18.53 -22.71 3.16
CA PRO A 251 17.42 -21.97 3.75
C PRO A 251 17.69 -20.47 3.93
N ALA A 252 18.94 -20.07 4.12
CA ALA A 252 19.34 -18.68 4.27
C ALA A 252 18.98 -17.80 3.07
N ILE A 253 18.77 -18.39 1.88
CA ILE A 253 18.42 -17.66 0.65
C ILE A 253 16.93 -17.68 0.31
N TRP A 254 16.11 -18.48 0.99
CA TRP A 254 14.68 -18.61 0.69
C TRP A 254 13.90 -17.30 0.85
N HIS A 255 14.30 -16.44 1.79
CA HIS A 255 13.66 -15.13 2.01
C HIS A 255 13.57 -14.28 0.73
N ALA A 256 14.57 -14.36 -0.15
CA ALA A 256 14.59 -13.60 -1.40
C ALA A 256 13.47 -14.05 -2.35
N PHE A 257 13.28 -15.37 -2.49
CA PHE A 257 12.21 -15.93 -3.31
C PHE A 257 10.83 -15.65 -2.70
N VAL A 258 10.70 -15.84 -1.39
CA VAL A 258 9.43 -15.58 -0.68
C VAL A 258 9.05 -14.11 -0.76
N ALA A 259 9.98 -13.18 -0.57
CA ALA A 259 9.71 -11.75 -0.72
C ALA A 259 9.23 -11.38 -2.14
N SER A 260 9.85 -11.97 -3.17
CA SER A 260 9.40 -11.80 -4.55
C SER A 260 8.00 -12.39 -4.78
N ASP A 261 7.70 -13.55 -4.22
CA ASP A 261 6.39 -14.20 -4.37
C ASP A 261 5.30 -13.42 -3.64
N VAL A 262 5.56 -12.92 -2.42
CA VAL A 262 4.63 -12.04 -1.69
C VAL A 262 4.28 -10.81 -2.54
N LEU A 263 5.27 -10.14 -3.14
CA LEU A 263 5.00 -8.95 -3.94
C LEU A 263 4.16 -9.28 -5.20
N ARG A 264 4.38 -10.45 -5.80
CA ARG A 264 3.60 -10.95 -6.94
C ARG A 264 2.17 -11.32 -6.55
N ASP A 265 2.01 -12.13 -5.51
CA ASP A 265 0.74 -12.80 -5.21
C ASP A 265 -0.16 -11.94 -4.32
N ASN A 266 0.41 -11.28 -3.32
CA ASN A 266 -0.38 -10.45 -2.40
C ASN A 266 -0.63 -9.05 -2.97
N TYR A 267 0.35 -8.48 -3.67
CA TYR A 267 0.27 -7.11 -4.18
C TYR A 267 0.17 -7.00 -5.70
N GLN A 268 0.05 -8.14 -6.39
CA GLN A 268 -0.28 -8.20 -7.82
C GLN A 268 0.75 -7.48 -8.71
N ILE A 269 2.01 -7.39 -8.26
CA ILE A 269 3.09 -6.82 -9.06
C ILE A 269 3.53 -7.82 -10.12
N GLN A 270 3.54 -7.38 -11.38
CA GLN A 270 3.97 -8.19 -12.53
C GLN A 270 5.29 -7.70 -13.15
N ASP A 271 5.91 -6.67 -12.56
CA ASP A 271 7.16 -6.09 -13.05
C ASP A 271 8.31 -7.09 -12.88
N LYS A 272 8.60 -7.84 -13.95
CA LYS A 272 9.66 -8.87 -13.96
C LYS A 272 11.00 -8.32 -13.49
N PRO A 273 11.50 -7.16 -13.97
CA PRO A 273 12.72 -6.56 -13.43
C PRO A 273 12.72 -6.42 -11.90
N VAL A 274 11.65 -5.91 -11.28
CA VAL A 274 11.56 -5.78 -9.80
C VAL A 274 11.59 -7.15 -9.13
N LEU A 275 10.70 -8.07 -9.55
CA LEU A 275 10.58 -9.40 -8.95
C LEU A 275 11.88 -10.20 -9.04
N GLN A 276 12.52 -10.19 -10.22
CA GLN A 276 13.80 -10.87 -10.45
C GLN A 276 14.93 -10.21 -9.66
N SER A 277 14.88 -8.90 -9.45
CA SER A 277 15.88 -8.22 -8.61
C SER A 277 15.81 -8.74 -7.19
N ILE A 278 14.60 -8.81 -6.61
CA ILE A 278 14.38 -9.32 -5.26
C ILE A 278 14.78 -10.80 -5.16
N ALA A 279 14.28 -11.66 -6.06
CA ALA A 279 14.54 -13.09 -6.01
C ALA A 279 16.03 -13.46 -6.12
N HIS A 280 16.82 -12.66 -6.82
CA HIS A 280 18.23 -12.94 -7.12
C HIS A 280 19.21 -12.03 -6.35
N HIS A 281 18.73 -11.18 -5.43
CA HIS A 281 19.58 -10.20 -4.74
C HIS A 281 20.67 -10.83 -3.86
N VAL A 282 20.52 -12.10 -3.45
CA VAL A 282 21.52 -12.78 -2.61
C VAL A 282 22.65 -13.36 -3.45
N GLN A 283 22.31 -13.99 -4.58
CA GLN A 283 23.24 -14.75 -5.42
C GLN A 283 23.88 -13.90 -6.53
N GLY A 284 23.24 -12.81 -6.95
CA GLY A 284 23.76 -11.92 -8.00
C GLY A 284 23.90 -12.60 -9.37
N ASN A 285 23.12 -13.64 -9.65
CA ASN A 285 23.16 -14.42 -10.90
C ASN A 285 22.20 -13.91 -11.99
N SER A 286 21.42 -12.87 -11.71
CA SER A 286 20.51 -12.28 -12.70
C SER A 286 21.25 -11.45 -13.76
N SER A 287 20.77 -11.53 -15.01
CA SER A 287 21.24 -10.70 -16.12
C SER A 287 20.67 -9.28 -16.08
N HIS A 288 19.53 -9.07 -15.41
CA HIS A 288 18.85 -7.80 -15.32
C HIS A 288 19.69 -6.74 -14.59
N LEU A 289 19.72 -5.54 -15.16
CA LEU A 289 20.51 -4.43 -14.63
C LEU A 289 20.08 -4.00 -13.22
N LEU A 290 18.77 -3.90 -12.96
CA LEU A 290 18.28 -3.58 -11.62
C LEU A 290 18.68 -4.64 -10.59
N ALA A 291 18.70 -5.91 -10.97
CA ALA A 291 19.09 -7.00 -10.07
C ALA A 291 20.59 -6.94 -9.73
N LYS A 292 21.43 -6.57 -10.70
CA LYS A 292 22.86 -6.30 -10.48
C LYS A 292 23.07 -5.12 -9.54
N ILE A 293 22.30 -4.04 -9.73
CA ILE A 293 22.33 -2.86 -8.86
C ILE A 293 21.95 -3.24 -7.43
N LEU A 294 20.82 -3.92 -7.24
CA LEU A 294 20.35 -4.32 -5.92
C LEU A 294 21.33 -5.29 -5.23
N TYR A 295 21.85 -6.28 -5.95
CA TYR A 295 22.88 -7.19 -5.44
C TYR A 295 24.12 -6.42 -4.95
N VAL A 296 24.65 -5.50 -5.76
CA VAL A 296 25.81 -4.69 -5.38
C VAL A 296 25.48 -3.81 -4.19
N ALA A 297 24.37 -3.08 -4.25
CA ALA A 297 23.93 -2.16 -3.20
C ALA A 297 23.76 -2.87 -1.85
N ASP A 298 23.17 -4.06 -1.83
CA ASP A 298 23.09 -4.88 -0.61
C ASP A 298 24.49 -5.10 -0.02
N LYS A 299 25.48 -5.50 -0.82
CA LYS A 299 26.82 -5.83 -0.30
C LYS A 299 27.63 -4.62 0.14
N ILE A 300 27.43 -3.45 -0.47
CA ILE A 300 28.32 -2.29 -0.30
C ILE A 300 27.65 -1.07 0.37
N GLU A 301 26.43 -1.23 0.88
CA GLU A 301 25.74 -0.15 1.58
C GLU A 301 26.62 0.47 2.72
N PRO A 302 26.54 1.79 3.00
CA PRO A 302 27.49 2.49 3.88
C PRO A 302 27.58 2.02 5.34
N GLY A 303 26.61 1.24 5.83
CA GLY A 303 26.59 0.69 7.19
C GLY A 303 27.29 -0.66 7.36
N ARG A 304 28.01 -1.15 6.32
CA ARG A 304 28.84 -2.36 6.41
C ARG A 304 30.04 -2.13 7.33
N LYS A 305 30.60 -3.22 7.88
CA LYS A 305 31.72 -3.20 8.83
C LYS A 305 33.09 -2.88 8.22
N TYR A 306 33.13 -2.48 6.95
CA TYR A 306 34.34 -2.19 6.19
C TYR A 306 34.07 -0.97 5.30
N ASP A 307 35.13 -0.26 4.90
CA ASP A 307 34.97 0.91 4.03
C ASP A 307 34.49 0.50 2.64
N THR A 308 33.28 0.95 2.29
CA THR A 308 32.65 0.68 1.00
C THR A 308 32.78 1.85 0.02
N SER A 309 33.42 2.95 0.40
CA SER A 309 33.46 4.21 -0.38
C SER A 309 34.00 4.00 -1.80
N LEU A 310 35.12 3.28 -1.94
CA LEU A 310 35.72 2.97 -3.25
C LEU A 310 34.82 2.05 -4.10
N LEU A 311 34.12 1.11 -3.47
CA LEU A 311 33.18 0.22 -4.17
C LEU A 311 31.95 0.98 -4.64
N ILE A 312 31.44 1.91 -3.82
CA ILE A 312 30.32 2.78 -4.19
C ILE A 312 30.73 3.66 -5.37
N HIS A 313 31.89 4.31 -5.32
CA HIS A 313 32.42 5.09 -6.44
C HIS A 313 32.57 4.25 -7.72
N SER A 314 33.11 3.04 -7.60
CA SER A 314 33.18 2.08 -8.71
C SER A 314 31.79 1.71 -9.24
N ALA A 315 30.79 1.51 -8.37
CA ALA A 315 29.42 1.17 -8.77
C ALA A 315 28.74 2.28 -9.59
N PHE A 316 29.00 3.56 -9.29
CA PHE A 316 28.49 4.69 -10.08
C PHE A 316 29.19 4.84 -11.44
N SER A 317 30.40 4.28 -11.58
CA SER A 317 31.20 4.35 -12.80
C SER A 317 30.94 3.16 -13.74
N ASP A 318 30.98 1.94 -13.20
CA ASP A 318 30.75 0.70 -13.93
C ASP A 318 30.19 -0.41 -13.02
N ILE A 319 28.88 -0.63 -13.11
CA ILE A 319 28.17 -1.63 -12.32
C ILE A 319 28.62 -3.06 -12.65
N HIS A 320 29.03 -3.35 -13.89
CA HIS A 320 29.46 -4.69 -14.29
C HIS A 320 30.85 -5.02 -13.74
N LYS A 321 31.75 -4.05 -13.72
CA LYS A 321 33.02 -4.16 -13.01
C LYS A 321 32.78 -4.39 -11.51
N THR A 322 31.92 -3.61 -10.88
CA THR A 322 31.67 -3.74 -9.44
C THR A 322 31.01 -5.06 -9.06
N VAL A 323 30.07 -5.59 -9.87
CA VAL A 323 29.51 -6.94 -9.66
C VAL A 323 30.62 -8.00 -9.60
N ARG A 324 31.62 -7.94 -10.49
CA ARG A 324 32.75 -8.89 -10.49
C ARG A 324 33.56 -8.78 -9.21
N ILE A 325 33.90 -7.56 -8.80
CA ILE A 325 34.67 -7.30 -7.56
C ILE A 325 33.92 -7.86 -6.33
N VAL A 326 32.64 -7.51 -6.19
CA VAL A 326 31.81 -7.93 -5.05
C VAL A 326 31.66 -9.45 -5.00
N LYS A 327 31.47 -10.13 -6.15
CA LYS A 327 31.43 -11.59 -6.22
C LYS A 327 32.73 -12.23 -5.75
N THR A 328 33.88 -11.71 -6.19
CA THR A 328 35.19 -12.22 -5.76
C THR A 328 35.37 -12.07 -4.25
N MET A 329 35.00 -10.92 -3.68
CA MET A 329 35.05 -10.69 -2.23
C MET A 329 34.16 -11.68 -1.47
N GLN A 330 32.95 -11.97 -1.97
CA GLN A 330 32.02 -12.90 -1.33
C GLN A 330 32.56 -14.34 -1.32
N ILE A 331 33.16 -14.79 -2.43
CA ILE A 331 33.78 -16.12 -2.51
C ILE A 331 34.94 -16.23 -1.52
N GLN A 332 35.79 -15.21 -1.43
CA GLN A 332 36.90 -15.18 -0.48
C GLN A 332 36.44 -15.20 0.97
N TYR A 333 35.36 -14.47 1.29
CA TYR A 333 34.77 -14.46 2.63
C TYR A 333 34.21 -15.84 3.02
N LEU A 334 33.40 -16.46 2.15
CA LEU A 334 32.84 -17.79 2.40
C LEU A 334 33.91 -18.88 2.45
N GLY A 335 34.99 -18.73 1.68
CA GLY A 335 36.14 -19.63 1.73
C GLY A 335 36.85 -19.58 3.09
N LYS A 336 36.99 -18.38 3.68
CA LYS A 336 37.60 -18.18 5.00
C LYS A 336 36.76 -18.72 6.15
N GLU A 337 35.44 -18.54 6.12
CA GLU A 337 34.54 -19.11 7.13
C GLU A 337 34.59 -20.64 7.13
N LYS A 338 34.53 -21.28 5.96
CA LYS A 338 34.65 -22.74 5.85
C LYS A 338 35.98 -23.28 6.36
N SER A 339 37.09 -22.56 6.18
CA SER A 339 38.38 -22.97 6.73
C SER A 339 38.52 -22.75 8.24
N ASN A 340 37.71 -21.86 8.83
CA ASN A 340 37.68 -21.62 10.27
C ASN A 340 36.75 -22.60 11.01
N ASP A 341 35.75 -23.18 10.35
CA ASP A 341 34.89 -24.24 10.92
C ASP A 341 35.52 -25.65 10.86
N ILE A 342 36.68 -25.79 10.20
CA ILE A 342 37.42 -27.07 10.03
C ILE A 342 38.67 -27.12 10.95
N ASN A 343 39.01 -26.03 11.64
CA ASN A 343 40.03 -25.96 12.69
C ASN A 343 39.37 -25.82 14.05
#